data_AF-A0A920N4H5-F1
#
_entry.id   AF-A0A920N4H5-F1
#
_cell.length_a   1.000
_cell.length_b   1.000
_cell.length_c   1.000
_cell.angle_alpha   90.00
_cell.angle_beta   90.00
_cell.angle_gamma   90.00
#
_symmetry.space_group_name_H-M   'P 1'
#
loop_
_entity.id
_entity.type
_entity.pdbx_description
1 polymer ?
#
loop_
_entity_poly.entity_id
_entity_poly.type
_entity_poly.pdbx_seq_one_letter_code
_entity_poly.pdbx_strand_id
1 'polypeptide(L)'
;MFRMALVSLLLLALAGPIRGEVVKLEITERAAFAGGHRFGNVGPYERVKGWLTIEVDPTHALHRRITDIELARTNDRNRVEFRTEFFLLKPLDPRRGNGRILYDVNNRGNKLAVGAFNGPAGNRNDPKTLADAGNGFLMRQGYSVLWCGWNGDVRPGGNRIMVELPVVKNRDGSSITSKIYAEICVTGTPRSQPLYWGNSVAYPAVSLDNGTARLTRRPYRTSPPEEVPHDEWSFARVENGQVVSSPGHLHLRDGFRSGWIYELVYTGKDPRVTGRGLVAARDCISFFRFAKSDAKGVRNPLADAIQKAYIFGISQSGRFIHHFLFEAMNTDEAGRMVLDGAMPHVGGGGKGQFNYRFAQTTRHGSQHQDNLFASDFFPFNSVPQVDPVTGRKGDSFAVLKKRGHLPKVFFTETSAEYWSRAASLLHTDTVGKTDAGIDPNLRLYFFTGAQHGVSGSTSRGFFPESRQ
;
A
#
# COMPACT_ATOMS: atom_id res chain seq x y z
N MET A 1 57.94 42.37 -22.44
CA MET A 1 58.45 41.01 -22.14
C MET A 1 57.41 40.33 -21.25
N PHE A 2 56.38 39.70 -21.82
CA PHE A 2 56.26 38.24 -22.06
C PHE A 2 56.61 37.41 -20.81
N ARG A 3 55.60 37.03 -20.00
CA ARG A 3 54.80 35.77 -20.06
C ARG A 3 55.58 34.54 -19.60
N MET A 4 55.16 33.94 -18.48
CA MET A 4 54.55 32.61 -18.51
C MET A 4 53.77 32.33 -17.23
N ALA A 5 52.49 32.03 -17.43
CA ALA A 5 51.57 31.52 -16.44
C ALA A 5 51.74 30.00 -16.35
N LEU A 6 51.55 29.43 -15.16
CA LEU A 6 51.14 28.04 -15.01
C LEU A 6 50.04 27.96 -13.96
N VAL A 7 48.81 28.11 -14.44
CA VAL A 7 47.59 27.73 -13.72
C VAL A 7 47.51 26.20 -13.81
N SER A 8 47.71 25.51 -12.68
CA SER A 8 47.38 24.08 -12.60
C SER A 8 45.99 23.94 -11.99
N LEU A 9 45.02 23.67 -12.86
CA LEU A 9 43.66 23.26 -12.50
C LEU A 9 43.71 21.88 -11.81
N LEU A 10 43.34 21.82 -10.52
CA LEU A 10 42.89 20.57 -9.91
C LEU A 10 41.37 20.45 -10.14
N LEU A 11 41.00 19.78 -11.24
CA LEU A 11 39.64 19.26 -11.43
C LEU A 11 39.49 18.00 -10.58
N LEU A 12 39.26 18.18 -9.28
CA LEU A 12 38.71 17.13 -8.43
C LEU A 12 37.25 16.92 -8.85
N ALA A 13 37.04 15.97 -9.77
CA ALA A 13 35.74 15.37 -9.98
C ALA A 13 35.35 14.61 -8.70
N LEU A 14 34.73 15.32 -7.76
CA LEU A 14 33.91 14.73 -6.71
C LEU A 14 32.67 14.13 -7.40
N ALA A 15 32.84 12.99 -8.05
CA ALA A 15 31.75 12.07 -8.28
C ALA A 15 31.37 11.51 -6.90
N GLY A 16 30.56 12.26 -6.15
CA GLY A 16 29.89 11.71 -4.99
C GLY A 16 29.17 10.44 -5.42
N PRO A 17 29.15 9.37 -4.61
CA PRO A 17 28.40 8.17 -4.97
C PRO A 17 26.98 8.59 -5.28
N ILE A 18 26.47 8.20 -6.45
CA ILE A 18 25.08 8.35 -6.83
C ILE A 18 24.29 7.49 -5.83
N ARG A 19 23.95 8.09 -4.68
CA ARG A 19 23.15 7.48 -3.63
C ARG A 19 21.69 7.65 -4.04
N GLY A 20 21.26 6.83 -4.99
CA GLY A 20 19.85 6.56 -5.22
C GLY A 20 19.53 5.21 -4.60
N GLU A 21 18.47 5.15 -3.78
CA GLU A 21 17.95 3.89 -3.27
C GLU A 21 17.52 2.99 -4.44
N VAL A 22 17.03 3.59 -5.54
CA VAL A 22 16.87 2.91 -6.84
C VAL A 22 18.22 2.76 -7.53
N VAL A 23 18.73 1.53 -7.56
CA VAL A 23 20.02 1.18 -8.17
C VAL A 23 19.91 0.73 -9.63
N LYS A 24 18.72 0.31 -10.07
CA LYS A 24 18.47 -0.11 -11.45
C LYS A 24 17.06 0.26 -11.88
N LEU A 25 16.95 0.95 -13.01
CA LEU A 25 15.73 1.19 -13.78
C LEU A 25 15.75 0.29 -15.02
N GLU A 26 14.79 -0.62 -15.11
CA GLU A 26 14.62 -1.49 -16.28
C GLU A 26 13.31 -1.14 -16.98
N ILE A 27 13.38 -0.52 -18.16
CA ILE A 27 12.19 -0.20 -18.95
C ILE A 27 11.88 -1.38 -19.88
N THR A 28 10.75 -2.04 -19.61
CA THR A 28 10.28 -3.19 -20.39
C THR A 28 9.35 -2.78 -21.54
N GLU A 29 8.69 -1.63 -21.42
CA GLU A 29 7.78 -1.14 -22.45
C GLU A 29 7.81 0.38 -22.50
N ARG A 30 7.84 0.93 -23.71
CA ARG A 30 7.53 2.33 -24.01
C ARG A 30 6.61 2.39 -25.22
N ALA A 31 5.46 3.04 -25.08
CA ALA A 31 4.47 3.13 -26.15
C ALA A 31 3.71 4.46 -26.11
N ALA A 32 3.15 4.88 -27.25
CA ALA A 32 2.21 5.99 -27.28
C ALA A 32 0.93 5.62 -26.52
N PHE A 33 0.44 6.50 -25.66
CA PHE A 33 -0.84 6.32 -24.98
C PHE A 33 -1.99 6.81 -25.86
N ALA A 34 -3.11 6.09 -25.85
CA ALA A 34 -4.32 6.41 -26.62
C ALA A 34 -4.03 6.65 -28.12
N GLY A 35 -3.13 5.85 -28.71
CA GLY A 35 -2.75 5.98 -30.12
C GLY A 35 -2.12 7.33 -30.48
N GLY A 36 -1.54 8.06 -29.51
CA GLY A 36 -0.98 9.39 -29.73
C GLY A 36 -2.03 10.52 -29.72
N HIS A 37 -3.24 10.25 -29.21
CA HIS A 37 -4.27 11.27 -29.04
C HIS A 37 -3.74 12.48 -28.25
N ARG A 38 -4.14 13.69 -28.66
CA ARG A 38 -3.68 14.95 -28.07
C ARG A 38 -4.64 15.42 -26.97
N PHE A 39 -4.15 15.51 -25.75
CA PHE A 39 -4.95 15.99 -24.61
C PHE A 39 -4.79 17.51 -24.44
N GLY A 40 -5.64 18.27 -25.15
CA GLY A 40 -5.63 19.73 -25.12
C GLY A 40 -4.25 20.32 -25.44
N ASN A 41 -3.85 21.34 -24.68
CA ASN A 41 -2.57 22.04 -24.85
C ASN A 41 -1.35 21.29 -24.30
N VAL A 42 -1.52 20.13 -23.68
CA VAL A 42 -0.40 19.30 -23.21
C VAL A 42 0.15 18.45 -24.35
N GLY A 43 -0.73 17.97 -25.24
CA GLY A 43 -0.38 17.13 -26.39
C GLY A 43 -0.46 15.63 -26.09
N PRO A 44 0.24 14.80 -26.86
CA PRO A 44 0.21 13.36 -26.71
C PRO A 44 0.92 12.90 -25.43
N TYR A 45 0.52 11.73 -24.94
CA TYR A 45 1.12 11.07 -23.79
C TYR A 45 1.85 9.81 -24.23
N GLU A 46 2.84 9.42 -23.44
CA GLU A 46 3.48 8.12 -23.52
C GLU A 46 3.23 7.32 -22.26
N ARG A 47 3.39 6.01 -22.42
CA ARG A 47 3.25 4.99 -21.40
C ARG A 47 4.58 4.29 -21.24
N VAL A 48 5.07 4.21 -20.01
CA VAL A 48 6.35 3.59 -19.68
C VAL A 48 6.13 2.58 -18.56
N LYS A 49 6.59 1.34 -18.77
CA LYS A 49 6.45 0.24 -17.79
C LYS A 49 7.78 -0.44 -17.56
N GLY A 50 7.99 -0.92 -16.35
CA GLY A 50 9.22 -1.62 -16.05
C GLY A 50 9.39 -1.95 -14.58
N TRP A 51 10.64 -2.16 -14.19
CA TRP A 51 11.04 -2.53 -12.84
C TRP A 51 12.03 -1.54 -12.28
N LEU A 52 11.90 -1.27 -10.99
CA LEU A 52 12.91 -0.64 -10.15
C LEU A 52 13.54 -1.71 -9.26
N THR A 53 14.87 -1.75 -9.20
CA THR A 53 15.60 -2.47 -8.15
C THR A 53 16.02 -1.47 -7.10
N ILE A 54 15.66 -1.74 -5.85
CA ILE A 54 15.87 -0.86 -4.70
C ILE A 54 16.80 -1.53 -3.71
N GLU A 55 17.77 -0.78 -3.21
CA GLU A 55 18.72 -1.20 -2.18
C GLU A 55 18.69 -0.25 -1.00
N VAL A 56 18.40 -0.79 0.18
CA VAL A 56 18.28 0.00 1.42
C VAL A 56 19.29 -0.44 2.45
N ASP A 57 19.81 0.50 3.23
CA ASP A 57 20.68 0.17 4.36
C ASP A 57 19.79 -0.18 5.55
N PRO A 58 19.85 -1.43 6.07
CA PRO A 58 19.03 -1.86 7.20
C PRO A 58 19.35 -1.10 8.50
N THR A 59 20.54 -0.49 8.59
CA THR A 59 20.99 0.25 9.77
C THR A 59 20.64 1.75 9.72
N HIS A 60 20.23 2.24 8.55
CA HIS A 60 19.90 3.65 8.35
C HIS A 60 18.76 4.09 9.28
N ALA A 61 18.86 5.29 9.84
CA ALA A 61 17.92 5.77 10.86
C ALA A 61 16.47 5.82 10.37
N LEU A 62 16.25 6.02 9.07
CA LEU A 62 14.90 6.00 8.46
C LEU A 62 14.29 4.60 8.42
N HIS A 63 15.10 3.55 8.43
CA HIS A 63 14.64 2.17 8.24
C HIS A 63 14.48 1.40 9.55
N ARG A 64 14.95 1.95 10.67
CA ARG A 64 14.76 1.36 12.02
C ARG A 64 13.30 1.12 12.40
N ARG A 65 12.36 1.80 11.74
CA ARG A 65 10.92 1.61 11.96
C ARG A 65 10.35 0.46 11.15
N ILE A 66 11.07 -0.06 10.16
CA ILE A 66 10.61 -1.18 9.33
C ILE A 66 10.78 -2.48 10.11
N THR A 67 9.66 -3.15 10.38
CA THR A 67 9.64 -4.41 11.09
C THR A 67 10.42 -5.48 10.32
N ASP A 68 11.27 -6.23 11.02
CA ASP A 68 12.09 -7.33 10.50
C ASP A 68 13.16 -6.94 9.46
N ILE A 69 13.50 -5.65 9.34
CA ILE A 69 14.51 -5.19 8.36
C ILE A 69 15.89 -5.77 8.66
N GLU A 70 16.22 -5.99 9.93
CA GLU A 70 17.46 -6.57 10.42
C GLU A 70 17.56 -8.09 10.19
N LEU A 71 16.43 -8.75 9.91
CA LEU A 71 16.36 -10.18 9.58
C LEU A 71 16.42 -10.42 8.07
N ALA A 72 16.38 -9.35 7.29
CA ALA A 72 16.51 -9.41 5.85
C ALA A 72 17.91 -9.88 5.43
N ARG A 73 17.95 -10.77 4.43
CA ARG A 73 19.22 -11.04 3.74
C ARG A 73 19.70 -9.79 3.02
N THR A 74 20.99 -9.53 3.15
CA THR A 74 21.71 -8.48 2.42
C THR A 74 22.46 -9.06 1.23
N ASN A 75 22.70 -8.24 0.23
CA ASN A 75 23.63 -8.52 -0.87
C ASN A 75 25.09 -8.29 -0.42
N ASP A 76 26.04 -8.47 -1.34
CA ASP A 76 27.49 -8.31 -1.10
C ASP A 76 27.90 -6.88 -0.69
N ARG A 77 26.99 -5.90 -0.84
CA ARG A 77 27.17 -4.50 -0.41
C ARG A 77 26.58 -4.23 0.97
N ASN A 78 26.18 -5.27 1.71
CA ASN A 78 25.42 -5.17 2.96
C ASN A 78 24.12 -4.37 2.82
N ARG A 79 23.56 -4.30 1.62
CA ARG A 79 22.28 -3.65 1.35
C ARG A 79 21.20 -4.69 1.23
N VAL A 80 20.02 -4.30 1.67
CA VAL A 80 18.82 -5.08 1.56
C VAL A 80 18.16 -4.78 0.21
N GLU A 81 18.19 -5.74 -0.71
CA GLU A 81 17.68 -5.59 -2.08
C GLU A 81 16.23 -6.10 -2.21
N PHE A 82 15.44 -5.45 -3.06
CA PHE A 82 14.13 -5.89 -3.52
C PHE A 82 13.71 -5.17 -4.82
N ARG A 83 12.66 -5.64 -5.48
CA ARG A 83 12.21 -5.07 -6.76
C ARG A 83 10.73 -4.71 -6.74
N THR A 84 10.37 -3.67 -7.46
CA THR A 84 8.99 -3.25 -7.65
C THR A 84 8.73 -2.90 -9.11
N GLU A 85 7.58 -3.31 -9.63
CA GLU A 85 7.11 -2.81 -10.92
C GLU A 85 6.77 -1.33 -10.81
N PHE A 86 6.97 -0.57 -11.89
CA PHE A 86 6.42 0.76 -12.05
C PHE A 86 5.61 0.88 -13.34
N PHE A 87 4.65 1.80 -13.32
CA PHE A 87 3.89 2.23 -14.48
C PHE A 87 3.84 3.76 -14.48
N LEU A 88 4.04 4.37 -15.64
CA LEU A 88 4.07 5.81 -15.79
C LEU A 88 3.27 6.22 -17.03
N LEU A 89 2.33 7.15 -16.85
CA LEU A 89 1.75 7.95 -17.92
C LEU A 89 2.34 9.36 -17.82
N LYS A 90 2.99 9.84 -18.88
CA LYS A 90 3.55 11.20 -18.90
C LYS A 90 3.31 11.91 -20.22
N PRO A 91 3.28 13.26 -20.24
CA PRO A 91 3.35 14.03 -21.47
C PRO A 91 4.55 13.60 -22.31
N LEU A 92 4.37 13.46 -23.62
CA LEU A 92 5.47 13.14 -24.53
C LEU A 92 6.51 14.27 -24.52
N ASP A 93 6.07 15.53 -24.61
CA ASP A 93 6.91 16.70 -24.36
C ASP A 93 6.80 17.12 -22.88
N PRO A 94 7.84 16.89 -22.05
CA PRO A 94 7.79 17.21 -20.63
C PRO A 94 7.61 18.71 -20.36
N ARG A 95 7.99 19.60 -21.30
CA ARG A 95 7.85 21.07 -21.15
C ARG A 95 6.39 21.53 -21.21
N ARG A 96 5.51 20.71 -21.78
CA ARG A 96 4.07 20.96 -21.85
C ARG A 96 3.30 20.29 -20.70
N GLY A 97 3.99 19.46 -19.92
CA GLY A 97 3.45 18.94 -18.68
C GLY A 97 3.28 20.05 -17.65
N ASN A 98 2.46 19.80 -16.65
CA ASN A 98 2.41 20.70 -15.52
C ASN A 98 3.65 20.53 -14.64
N GLY A 99 4.45 19.48 -14.76
CA GLY A 99 5.63 19.23 -13.92
C GLY A 99 5.31 18.69 -12.53
N ARG A 100 4.15 18.03 -12.37
CA ARG A 100 3.66 17.47 -11.11
C ARG A 100 3.51 15.96 -11.28
N ILE A 101 3.95 15.19 -10.28
CA ILE A 101 3.61 13.77 -10.17
C ILE A 101 2.30 13.65 -9.40
N LEU A 102 1.36 12.88 -9.92
CA LEU A 102 0.29 12.26 -9.14
C LEU A 102 0.66 10.79 -8.96
N TYR A 103 1.18 10.44 -7.78
CA TYR A 103 1.46 9.07 -7.40
C TYR A 103 0.18 8.44 -6.86
N ASP A 104 -0.24 7.36 -7.50
CA ASP A 104 -1.41 6.60 -7.09
C ASP A 104 -0.99 5.33 -6.37
N VAL A 105 -1.35 5.27 -5.09
CA VAL A 105 -1.19 4.07 -4.30
C VAL A 105 -2.20 3.05 -4.81
N ASN A 106 -1.72 2.10 -5.62
CA ASN A 106 -2.56 1.03 -6.14
C ASN A 106 -3.26 0.27 -4.99
N ASN A 107 -4.49 -0.17 -5.22
CA ASN A 107 -5.27 -0.90 -4.23
C ASN A 107 -5.29 -2.38 -4.61
N ARG A 108 -4.53 -3.19 -3.86
CA ARG A 108 -4.32 -4.62 -4.13
C ARG A 108 -3.80 -4.88 -5.56
N GLY A 109 -2.87 -4.05 -6.01
CA GLY A 109 -2.30 -4.08 -7.36
C GLY A 109 -3.11 -3.32 -8.42
N ASN A 110 -4.34 -2.87 -8.11
CA ASN A 110 -5.19 -2.18 -9.08
C ASN A 110 -4.94 -0.66 -9.10
N LYS A 111 -4.83 -0.08 -10.30
CA LYS A 111 -4.61 1.35 -10.53
C LYS A 111 -5.95 2.08 -10.46
N LEU A 112 -6.01 3.17 -9.71
CA LEU A 112 -7.25 3.86 -9.33
C LEU A 112 -7.36 5.28 -9.87
N ALA A 113 -6.27 6.04 -9.95
CA ALA A 113 -6.30 7.48 -10.20
C ALA A 113 -6.97 7.85 -11.53
N VAL A 114 -6.63 7.18 -12.63
CA VAL A 114 -7.32 7.44 -13.92
C VAL A 114 -8.82 7.13 -13.78
N GLY A 115 -9.15 6.03 -13.11
CA GLY A 115 -10.51 5.66 -12.69
C GLY A 115 -11.26 6.81 -12.01
N ALA A 116 -10.66 7.34 -10.94
CA ALA A 116 -11.27 8.31 -10.04
C ALA A 116 -11.37 9.71 -10.63
N PHE A 117 -10.33 10.17 -11.34
CA PHE A 117 -10.28 11.54 -11.84
C PHE A 117 -10.82 11.70 -13.26
N ASN A 118 -10.72 10.65 -14.09
CA ASN A 118 -11.14 10.74 -15.49
C ASN A 118 -12.42 9.95 -15.82
N GLY A 119 -12.86 9.01 -14.97
CA GLY A 119 -14.03 8.17 -15.25
C GLY A 119 -13.93 7.32 -16.54
N PRO A 120 -12.86 6.54 -16.76
CA PRO A 120 -12.67 5.72 -17.95
C PRO A 120 -13.65 4.55 -18.03
N ALA A 121 -13.97 4.17 -19.26
CA ALA A 121 -14.80 3.02 -19.59
C ALA A 121 -13.99 1.75 -19.89
N GLY A 122 -12.65 1.84 -19.99
CA GLY A 122 -11.78 0.73 -20.39
C GLY A 122 -10.91 0.12 -19.27
N ASN A 123 -9.81 -0.53 -19.66
CA ASN A 123 -8.89 -1.24 -18.77
C ASN A 123 -8.09 -0.27 -17.88
N ARG A 124 -8.36 -0.33 -16.57
CA ARG A 124 -7.73 0.54 -15.58
C ARG A 124 -6.30 0.14 -15.22
N ASN A 125 -5.97 -1.16 -15.34
CA ASN A 125 -4.68 -1.69 -14.91
C ASN A 125 -3.61 -1.70 -16.01
N ASP A 126 -4.02 -1.69 -17.28
CA ASP A 126 -3.12 -1.60 -18.43
C ASP A 126 -3.69 -0.61 -19.47
N PRO A 127 -3.87 0.68 -19.12
CA PRO A 127 -4.51 1.65 -20.00
C PRO A 127 -3.69 1.86 -21.27
N LYS A 128 -4.31 1.76 -22.44
CA LYS A 128 -3.70 1.82 -23.78
C LYS A 128 -4.48 2.70 -24.76
N THR A 129 -5.79 2.69 -24.67
CA THR A 129 -6.72 3.29 -25.63
C THR A 129 -7.24 4.64 -25.14
N LEU A 130 -7.92 5.38 -26.02
CA LEU A 130 -8.60 6.62 -25.63
C LEU A 130 -9.73 6.36 -24.61
N ALA A 131 -10.43 5.23 -24.71
CA ALA A 131 -11.47 4.84 -23.73
C ALA A 131 -10.88 4.62 -22.32
N ASP A 132 -9.64 4.13 -22.24
CA ASP A 132 -8.92 3.96 -20.97
C ASP A 132 -8.51 5.31 -20.36
N ALA A 133 -8.44 6.38 -21.16
CA ALA A 133 -8.18 7.73 -20.67
C ALA A 133 -9.43 8.38 -20.04
N GLY A 134 -10.62 7.83 -20.31
CA GLY A 134 -11.90 8.43 -19.91
C GLY A 134 -12.06 9.84 -20.45
N ASN A 135 -12.51 10.76 -19.60
CA ASN A 135 -12.59 12.15 -19.98
C ASN A 135 -11.21 12.80 -20.13
N GLY A 136 -10.07 12.17 -19.79
CA GLY A 136 -8.72 12.73 -19.97
C GLY A 136 -8.35 13.92 -19.09
N PHE A 137 -9.06 14.18 -17.97
CA PHE A 137 -8.83 15.33 -17.08
C PHE A 137 -7.37 15.44 -16.63
N LEU A 138 -6.80 14.40 -16.03
CA LEU A 138 -5.41 14.40 -15.56
C LEU A 138 -4.42 14.74 -16.69
N MET A 139 -4.68 14.22 -17.89
CA MET A 139 -3.82 14.40 -19.05
C MET A 139 -3.89 15.84 -19.58
N ARG A 140 -5.10 16.41 -19.68
CA ARG A 140 -5.31 17.82 -20.05
C ARG A 140 -4.69 18.79 -19.04
N GLN A 141 -4.65 18.40 -17.77
CA GLN A 141 -4.00 19.17 -16.71
C GLN A 141 -2.48 18.98 -16.67
N GLY A 142 -1.91 18.07 -17.46
CA GLY A 142 -0.46 17.94 -17.62
C GLY A 142 0.24 17.05 -16.58
N TYR A 143 -0.50 16.26 -15.80
CA TYR A 143 0.08 15.42 -14.75
C TYR A 143 0.89 14.26 -15.31
N SER A 144 2.03 13.98 -14.68
CA SER A 144 2.66 12.65 -14.78
C SER A 144 2.01 11.74 -13.74
N VAL A 145 1.35 10.67 -14.17
CA VAL A 145 0.66 9.74 -13.26
C VAL A 145 1.55 8.51 -13.07
N LEU A 146 1.93 8.24 -11.82
CA LEU A 146 2.94 7.25 -11.46
C LEU A 146 2.35 6.19 -10.52
N TRP A 147 2.74 4.95 -10.74
CA TRP A 147 2.45 3.83 -9.86
C TRP A 147 3.73 3.02 -9.63
N CYS A 148 3.88 2.44 -8.44
CA CYS A 148 4.70 1.25 -8.26
C CYS A 148 4.00 0.20 -7.40
N GLY A 149 4.48 -1.04 -7.45
CA GLY A 149 4.08 -2.06 -6.51
C GLY A 149 4.50 -1.71 -5.08
N TRP A 150 3.64 -2.02 -4.12
CA TRP A 150 3.92 -1.88 -2.69
C TRP A 150 3.35 -3.04 -1.89
N ASN A 151 2.23 -3.60 -2.37
CA ASN A 151 1.51 -4.63 -1.66
C ASN A 151 2.08 -6.02 -1.96
N GLY A 152 2.85 -6.56 -1.03
CA GLY A 152 3.56 -7.84 -1.18
C GLY A 152 2.74 -9.10 -0.89
N ASP A 153 1.46 -8.96 -0.53
CA ASP A 153 0.57 -10.10 -0.31
C ASP A 153 -0.54 -10.23 -1.37
N VAL A 154 -0.33 -9.69 -2.57
CA VAL A 154 -1.28 -9.74 -3.71
C VAL A 154 -0.90 -10.84 -4.70
N ARG A 155 -1.90 -11.53 -5.26
CA ARG A 155 -1.69 -12.50 -6.36
C ARG A 155 -1.54 -11.80 -7.72
N PRO A 156 -0.61 -12.29 -8.58
CA PRO A 156 -0.49 -11.79 -9.95
C PRO A 156 -1.77 -12.07 -10.77
N GLY A 157 -1.89 -11.37 -11.90
CA GLY A 157 -3.03 -11.47 -12.83
C GLY A 157 -3.79 -10.16 -13.01
N GLY A 158 -4.51 -10.03 -14.12
CA GLY A 158 -5.30 -8.82 -14.44
C GLY A 158 -4.46 -7.54 -14.60
N ASN A 159 -3.18 -7.68 -14.99
CA ASN A 159 -2.21 -6.57 -15.11
C ASN A 159 -2.01 -5.74 -13.82
N ARG A 160 -2.24 -6.37 -12.66
CA ARG A 160 -1.93 -5.77 -11.35
C ARG A 160 -0.44 -5.43 -11.27
N ILE A 161 -0.15 -4.30 -10.63
CA ILE A 161 1.23 -3.89 -10.37
C ILE A 161 1.78 -4.62 -9.14
N MET A 162 2.96 -5.23 -9.29
CA MET A 162 3.52 -6.18 -8.33
C MET A 162 4.78 -5.66 -7.64
N VAL A 163 5.09 -6.23 -6.47
CA VAL A 163 6.34 -6.01 -5.74
C VAL A 163 6.88 -7.35 -5.26
N GLU A 164 8.19 -7.51 -5.29
CA GLU A 164 8.91 -8.69 -4.82
C GLU A 164 9.47 -8.40 -3.43
N LEU A 165 8.74 -8.78 -2.38
CA LEU A 165 9.20 -8.64 -0.99
C LEU A 165 9.82 -9.94 -0.51
N PRO A 166 11.04 -9.92 0.07
CA PRO A 166 11.67 -11.13 0.55
C PRO A 166 11.00 -11.66 1.81
N VAL A 167 11.07 -12.99 1.94
CA VAL A 167 10.77 -13.72 3.17
C VAL A 167 11.97 -13.64 4.11
N VAL A 168 11.72 -13.37 5.39
CA VAL A 168 12.76 -13.41 6.43
C VAL A 168 12.84 -14.78 7.08
N LYS A 169 14.06 -15.14 7.50
CA LYS A 169 14.41 -16.42 8.13
C LYS A 169 15.15 -16.14 9.44
N ASN A 170 15.21 -17.14 10.31
CA ASN A 170 16.12 -17.11 11.45
C ASN A 170 17.58 -17.09 10.97
N ARG A 171 18.52 -16.75 11.87
CA ARG A 171 19.96 -16.69 11.55
C ARG A 171 20.53 -18.02 11.07
N ASP A 172 19.97 -19.14 11.53
CA ASP A 172 20.33 -20.49 11.11
C ASP A 172 19.70 -20.90 9.76
N GLY A 173 18.92 -20.03 9.13
CA GLY A 173 18.22 -20.27 7.86
C GLY A 173 16.84 -20.91 7.99
N SER A 174 16.43 -21.32 9.20
CA SER A 174 15.10 -21.90 9.43
C SER A 174 13.98 -20.88 9.27
N SER A 175 12.76 -21.35 8.98
CA SER A 175 11.59 -20.50 8.86
C SER A 175 11.25 -19.81 10.18
N ILE A 176 10.97 -18.50 10.13
CA ILE A 176 10.32 -17.82 11.25
C ILE A 176 8.87 -18.29 11.30
N THR A 177 8.43 -18.70 12.49
CA THR A 177 7.06 -19.17 12.75
C THR A 177 6.38 -18.35 13.84
N SER A 178 5.08 -18.17 13.76
CA SER A 178 4.27 -17.57 14.83
C SER A 178 2.84 -18.06 14.77
N LYS A 179 2.10 -17.92 15.88
CA LYS A 179 0.64 -17.98 15.82
C LYS A 179 0.11 -16.83 14.96
N ILE A 180 -0.78 -17.17 14.04
CA ILE A 180 -1.48 -16.26 13.13
C ILE A 180 -2.98 -16.44 13.36
N TYR A 181 -3.69 -15.33 13.33
CA TYR A 181 -5.14 -15.28 13.35
C TYR A 181 -5.67 -15.13 11.92
N ALA A 182 -6.61 -15.98 11.54
CA ALA A 182 -7.39 -15.83 10.31
C ALA A 182 -8.87 -15.88 10.67
N GLU A 183 -9.62 -14.90 10.17
CA GLU A 183 -11.06 -14.88 10.29
C GLU A 183 -11.70 -15.10 8.92
N ILE A 184 -12.74 -15.92 8.88
CA ILE A 184 -13.46 -16.28 7.68
C ILE A 184 -14.95 -16.11 7.96
N CYS A 185 -15.60 -15.25 7.19
CA CYS A 185 -17.06 -15.18 7.10
C CYS A 185 -17.42 -15.22 5.62
N VAL A 186 -18.46 -15.97 5.30
CA VAL A 186 -18.85 -16.25 3.91
C VAL A 186 -20.34 -16.05 3.70
N THR A 187 -20.70 -15.80 2.45
CA THR A 187 -22.05 -16.01 1.95
C THR A 187 -22.17 -17.43 1.38
N GLY A 188 -23.32 -18.07 1.58
CA GLY A 188 -23.55 -19.45 1.15
C GLY A 188 -22.85 -20.48 2.05
N THR A 189 -22.67 -21.70 1.51
CA THR A 189 -22.15 -22.86 2.26
C THR A 189 -20.96 -23.53 1.54
N PRO A 190 -19.89 -22.79 1.21
CA PRO A 190 -18.69 -23.39 0.63
C PRO A 190 -18.10 -24.45 1.57
N ARG A 191 -17.34 -25.41 1.05
CA ARG A 191 -16.66 -26.44 1.87
C ARG A 191 -15.21 -26.10 2.21
N SER A 192 -14.62 -25.11 1.54
CA SER A 192 -13.29 -24.62 1.89
C SER A 192 -13.15 -23.13 1.59
N GLN A 193 -12.27 -22.45 2.33
CA GLN A 193 -11.97 -21.03 2.17
C GLN A 193 -10.47 -20.76 2.36
N PRO A 194 -9.90 -19.78 1.65
CA PRO A 194 -8.53 -19.35 1.88
C PRO A 194 -8.36 -18.71 3.26
N LEU A 195 -7.15 -18.79 3.83
CA LEU A 195 -6.80 -18.15 5.11
C LEU A 195 -6.50 -16.64 4.97
N TYR A 196 -6.84 -16.04 3.83
CA TYR A 196 -6.62 -14.63 3.51
C TYR A 196 -7.91 -14.01 2.96
N TRP A 197 -7.95 -12.68 2.91
CA TRP A 197 -9.06 -11.92 2.34
C TRP A 197 -8.78 -11.46 0.91
N GLY A 198 -9.80 -11.43 0.06
CA GLY A 198 -9.72 -10.89 -1.31
C GLY A 198 -8.74 -11.63 -2.21
N ASN A 199 -7.91 -10.90 -2.97
CA ASN A 199 -6.91 -11.46 -3.90
C ASN A 199 -5.53 -11.65 -3.25
N SER A 200 -5.49 -11.94 -1.95
CA SER A 200 -4.22 -12.06 -1.21
C SER A 200 -3.55 -13.43 -1.29
N VAL A 201 -2.37 -13.55 -0.65
CA VAL A 201 -1.63 -14.79 -0.43
C VAL A 201 -1.55 -15.07 1.07
N ALA A 202 -1.94 -16.29 1.49
CA ALA A 202 -1.84 -16.73 2.88
C ALA A 202 -0.37 -16.79 3.34
N TYR A 203 -0.17 -16.69 4.66
CA TYR A 203 0.98 -17.32 5.28
C TYR A 203 0.66 -18.80 5.46
N PRO A 204 1.48 -19.72 4.93
CA PRO A 204 1.18 -21.14 5.01
C PRO A 204 1.30 -21.63 6.46
N ALA A 205 0.41 -22.55 6.86
CA ALA A 205 0.57 -23.32 8.08
C ALA A 205 1.89 -24.11 8.06
N VAL A 206 2.53 -24.22 9.22
CA VAL A 206 3.79 -24.98 9.37
C VAL A 206 3.58 -26.48 9.20
N SER A 207 2.40 -26.97 9.60
CA SER A 207 1.96 -28.36 9.54
C SER A 207 0.54 -28.44 8.99
N LEU A 208 0.20 -29.57 8.35
CA LEU A 208 -1.18 -29.90 7.98
C LEU A 208 -1.92 -30.64 9.10
N ASP A 209 -1.19 -31.12 10.11
CA ASP A 209 -1.78 -31.60 11.36
C ASP A 209 -2.41 -30.40 12.10
N ASN A 210 -3.71 -30.49 12.33
CA ASN A 210 -4.48 -29.44 12.95
C ASN A 210 -4.45 -29.51 14.49
N GLY A 211 -3.83 -30.52 15.10
CA GLY A 211 -3.86 -30.75 16.56
C GLY A 211 -3.23 -29.64 17.41
N THR A 212 -2.46 -28.73 16.81
CA THR A 212 -1.88 -27.54 17.48
C THR A 212 -2.58 -26.23 17.13
N ALA A 213 -3.53 -26.28 16.20
CA ALA A 213 -4.32 -25.14 15.75
C ALA A 213 -5.72 -25.21 16.39
N ARG A 214 -6.40 -24.06 16.47
CA ARG A 214 -7.68 -23.93 17.16
C ARG A 214 -8.68 -23.25 16.24
N LEU A 215 -9.86 -23.84 16.07
CA LEU A 215 -10.92 -23.27 15.24
C LEU A 215 -12.18 -23.07 16.09
N THR A 216 -12.66 -21.83 16.13
CA THR A 216 -13.96 -21.52 16.72
C THR A 216 -14.92 -20.95 15.70
N ARG A 217 -16.23 -21.04 15.96
CA ARG A 217 -17.28 -20.39 15.17
C ARG A 217 -18.28 -19.65 16.06
N ARG A 218 -18.91 -18.60 15.54
CA ARG A 218 -20.00 -17.87 16.22
C ARG A 218 -20.86 -17.06 15.25
N PRO A 219 -22.13 -16.80 15.57
CA PRO A 219 -23.01 -16.00 14.71
C PRO A 219 -22.68 -14.50 14.76
N TYR A 220 -22.30 -13.97 15.93
CA TYR A 220 -21.93 -12.57 16.13
C TYR A 220 -20.67 -12.46 16.98
N ARG A 221 -19.92 -11.35 16.86
CA ARG A 221 -18.73 -11.10 17.68
C ARG A 221 -19.01 -11.12 19.18
N THR A 222 -20.19 -10.66 19.58
CA THR A 222 -20.63 -10.62 20.98
C THR A 222 -21.08 -11.98 21.51
N SER A 223 -21.32 -12.96 20.63
CA SER A 223 -21.65 -14.31 21.04
C SER A 223 -20.41 -15.07 21.53
N PRO A 224 -20.55 -15.95 22.54
CA PRO A 224 -19.50 -16.86 22.94
C PRO A 224 -19.03 -17.72 21.75
N PRO A 225 -17.71 -17.92 21.55
CA PRO A 225 -17.20 -18.79 20.50
C PRO A 225 -17.47 -20.27 20.82
N GLU A 226 -17.94 -21.02 19.81
CA GLU A 226 -18.08 -22.48 19.84
C GLU A 226 -16.81 -23.12 19.25
N GLU A 227 -16.18 -24.06 19.96
CA GLU A 227 -15.07 -24.84 19.41
C GLU A 227 -15.59 -25.78 18.30
N VAL A 228 -14.85 -25.85 17.18
CA VAL A 228 -15.12 -26.82 16.10
C VAL A 228 -14.20 -28.03 16.30
N PRO A 229 -14.74 -29.25 16.53
CA PRO A 229 -13.94 -30.45 16.76
C PRO A 229 -12.91 -30.71 15.66
N HIS A 230 -11.72 -31.19 16.04
CA HIS A 230 -10.58 -31.39 15.12
C HIS A 230 -10.87 -32.37 13.97
N ASP A 231 -11.81 -33.30 14.11
CA ASP A 231 -12.22 -34.24 13.07
C ASP A 231 -13.23 -33.64 12.05
N GLU A 232 -13.72 -32.41 12.30
CA GLU A 232 -14.64 -31.69 11.41
C GLU A 232 -13.93 -30.79 10.39
N TRP A 233 -12.64 -30.54 10.56
CA TRP A 233 -11.92 -29.56 9.74
C TRP A 233 -10.46 -29.93 9.47
N SER A 234 -9.87 -29.38 8.42
CA SER A 234 -8.49 -29.68 8.02
C SER A 234 -7.86 -28.54 7.23
N PHE A 235 -6.52 -28.49 7.18
CA PHE A 235 -5.78 -27.65 6.23
C PHE A 235 -5.85 -28.23 4.82
N ALA A 236 -6.96 -27.95 4.12
CA ALA A 236 -7.26 -28.47 2.80
C ALA A 236 -8.15 -27.50 2.01
N ARG A 237 -8.29 -27.75 0.72
CA ARG A 237 -9.23 -27.05 -0.17
C ARG A 237 -10.01 -28.05 -1.00
N VAL A 238 -11.20 -27.65 -1.45
CA VAL A 238 -11.95 -28.39 -2.46
C VAL A 238 -11.50 -27.92 -3.85
N GLU A 239 -11.00 -28.85 -4.65
CA GLU A 239 -10.58 -28.63 -6.04
C GLU A 239 -11.24 -29.71 -6.90
N ASN A 240 -12.04 -29.30 -7.90
CA ASN A 240 -12.82 -30.20 -8.75
C ASN A 240 -13.66 -31.24 -7.97
N GLY A 241 -14.24 -30.82 -6.84
CA GLY A 241 -15.05 -31.68 -5.98
C GLY A 241 -14.25 -32.59 -5.02
N GLN A 242 -12.92 -32.62 -5.13
CA GLN A 242 -12.05 -33.42 -4.27
C GLN A 242 -11.39 -32.57 -3.19
N VAL A 243 -11.19 -33.17 -2.00
CA VAL A 243 -10.46 -32.53 -0.91
C VAL A 243 -8.96 -32.76 -1.12
N VAL A 244 -8.21 -31.68 -1.27
CA VAL A 244 -6.76 -31.69 -1.50
C VAL A 244 -6.07 -30.90 -0.39
N SER A 245 -5.01 -31.47 0.17
CA SER A 245 -4.19 -30.83 1.21
C SER A 245 -3.71 -29.44 0.79
N SER A 246 -3.82 -28.47 1.68
CA SER A 246 -3.41 -27.09 1.41
C SER A 246 -3.11 -26.32 2.70
N PRO A 247 -1.86 -25.85 2.91
CA PRO A 247 -1.49 -25.11 4.12
C PRO A 247 -2.05 -23.68 4.16
N GLY A 248 -2.70 -23.21 3.09
CA GLY A 248 -3.27 -21.86 2.98
C GLY A 248 -4.79 -21.81 2.91
N HIS A 249 -5.48 -22.92 3.21
CA HIS A 249 -6.93 -23.02 3.19
C HIS A 249 -7.46 -23.77 4.41
N LEU A 250 -8.68 -23.42 4.82
CA LEU A 250 -9.49 -24.14 5.78
C LEU A 250 -10.57 -24.91 5.04
N HIS A 251 -10.68 -26.21 5.27
CA HIS A 251 -11.79 -27.06 4.82
C HIS A 251 -12.65 -27.48 6.01
N LEU A 252 -13.96 -27.44 5.83
CA LEU A 252 -14.97 -27.94 6.78
C LEU A 252 -15.72 -29.10 6.16
N ARG A 253 -15.82 -30.22 6.89
CA ARG A 253 -16.50 -31.45 6.46
C ARG A 253 -17.91 -31.16 5.94
N ASP A 254 -18.69 -30.43 6.73
CA ASP A 254 -20.10 -30.11 6.47
C ASP A 254 -20.31 -28.72 5.85
N GLY A 255 -19.21 -28.02 5.54
CA GLY A 255 -19.24 -26.67 4.97
C GLY A 255 -19.40 -25.54 5.99
N PHE A 256 -19.19 -24.33 5.50
CA PHE A 256 -19.35 -23.10 6.26
C PHE A 256 -20.84 -22.75 6.41
N ARG A 257 -21.20 -22.11 7.52
CA ARG A 257 -22.52 -21.49 7.71
C ARG A 257 -22.47 -20.04 7.24
N SER A 258 -23.41 -19.67 6.37
CA SER A 258 -23.50 -18.30 5.84
C SER A 258 -23.63 -17.28 6.98
N GLY A 259 -22.82 -16.22 6.95
CA GLY A 259 -22.84 -15.12 7.92
C GLY A 259 -22.18 -15.43 9.28
N TRP A 260 -21.75 -16.67 9.53
CA TRP A 260 -21.03 -17.02 10.75
C TRP A 260 -19.55 -16.63 10.65
N ILE A 261 -18.99 -16.21 11.78
CA ILE A 261 -17.59 -15.87 11.94
C ILE A 261 -16.85 -17.14 12.36
N TYR A 262 -15.89 -17.57 11.55
CA TYR A 262 -14.96 -18.64 11.85
C TYR A 262 -13.59 -18.04 12.16
N GLU A 263 -13.00 -18.44 13.29
CA GLU A 263 -11.73 -17.90 13.78
C GLU A 263 -10.72 -19.03 13.93
N LEU A 264 -9.70 -18.99 13.08
CA LEU A 264 -8.62 -19.97 13.07
C LEU A 264 -7.36 -19.32 13.67
N VAL A 265 -6.84 -19.94 14.73
CA VAL A 265 -5.50 -19.65 15.25
C VAL A 265 -4.59 -20.83 14.90
N TYR A 266 -3.57 -20.58 14.08
CA TYR A 266 -2.65 -21.60 13.61
C TYR A 266 -1.21 -21.11 13.62
N THR A 267 -0.24 -22.02 13.64
CA THR A 267 1.17 -21.66 13.50
C THR A 267 1.51 -21.53 12.02
N GLY A 268 1.70 -20.29 11.55
CA GLY A 268 2.15 -20.00 10.19
C GLY A 268 3.64 -19.72 10.12
N LYS A 269 4.18 -19.71 8.90
CA LYS A 269 5.61 -19.51 8.63
C LYS A 269 5.89 -18.53 7.49
N ASP A 270 7.16 -18.15 7.38
CA ASP A 270 7.71 -17.39 6.26
C ASP A 270 7.13 -15.96 6.11
N PRO A 271 7.29 -15.09 7.13
CA PRO A 271 6.83 -13.72 7.05
C PRO A 271 7.65 -12.91 6.04
N ARG A 272 7.01 -11.93 5.41
CA ARG A 272 7.63 -10.98 4.48
C ARG A 272 8.01 -9.69 5.21
N VAL A 273 9.05 -8.99 4.74
CA VAL A 273 9.37 -7.63 5.21
C VAL A 273 8.37 -6.62 4.63
N THR A 274 7.13 -6.66 5.10
CA THR A 274 5.99 -5.94 4.50
C THR A 274 6.19 -4.43 4.46
N GLY A 275 6.85 -3.85 5.47
CA GLY A 275 7.13 -2.41 5.54
C GLY A 275 7.94 -1.86 4.37
N ARG A 276 8.64 -2.72 3.62
CA ARG A 276 9.32 -2.30 2.39
C ARG A 276 8.39 -1.87 1.27
N GLY A 277 7.11 -2.22 1.32
CA GLY A 277 6.11 -1.62 0.43
C GLY A 277 6.04 -0.11 0.58
N LEU A 278 6.16 0.40 1.81
CA LEU A 278 6.23 1.83 2.09
C LEU A 278 7.50 2.45 1.51
N VAL A 279 8.63 1.75 1.65
CA VAL A 279 9.92 2.18 1.10
C VAL A 279 9.91 2.18 -0.43
N ALA A 280 9.30 1.17 -1.06
CA ALA A 280 9.12 1.09 -2.50
C ALA A 280 8.41 2.35 -3.04
N ALA A 281 7.32 2.75 -2.40
CA ALA A 281 6.59 3.96 -2.76
C ALA A 281 7.46 5.21 -2.60
N ARG A 282 8.11 5.38 -1.44
CA ARG A 282 8.99 6.53 -1.17
C ARG A 282 10.09 6.66 -2.23
N ASP A 283 10.82 5.58 -2.48
CA ASP A 283 12.03 5.60 -3.31
C ASP A 283 11.68 5.68 -4.79
N CYS A 284 10.55 5.08 -5.21
CA CYS A 284 9.99 5.28 -6.54
C CYS A 284 9.68 6.77 -6.79
N ILE A 285 8.91 7.40 -5.89
CA ILE A 285 8.57 8.83 -6.03
C ILE A 285 9.83 9.69 -6.00
N SER A 286 10.75 9.43 -5.06
CA SER A 286 12.01 10.18 -4.93
C SER A 286 12.86 10.07 -6.21
N PHE A 287 13.04 8.86 -6.75
CA PHE A 287 13.77 8.64 -7.99
C PHE A 287 13.15 9.42 -9.15
N PHE A 288 11.86 9.22 -9.41
CA PHE A 288 11.18 9.88 -10.53
C PHE A 288 11.11 11.40 -10.37
N ARG A 289 11.06 11.91 -9.13
CA ARG A 289 11.05 13.34 -8.82
C ARG A 289 12.42 14.00 -8.97
N PHE A 290 13.49 13.37 -8.49
CA PHE A 290 14.76 14.05 -8.29
C PHE A 290 15.94 13.49 -9.09
N ALA A 291 15.96 12.20 -9.43
CA ALA A 291 17.11 11.59 -10.07
C ALA A 291 17.18 11.92 -11.57
N LYS A 292 18.40 12.07 -12.09
CA LYS A 292 18.65 12.22 -13.54
C LYS A 292 18.68 10.87 -14.26
N SER A 293 19.27 9.87 -13.61
CA SER A 293 19.42 8.50 -14.06
C SER A 293 19.54 7.57 -12.85
N ASP A 294 19.43 6.26 -13.09
CA ASP A 294 19.84 5.26 -12.10
C ASP A 294 21.37 5.17 -11.98
N ALA A 295 21.85 4.24 -11.13
CA ALA A 295 23.29 4.01 -10.93
C ALA A 295 24.01 3.42 -12.16
N LYS A 296 23.28 2.93 -13.16
CA LYS A 296 23.81 2.40 -14.43
C LYS A 296 23.73 3.40 -15.58
N GLY A 297 23.27 4.63 -15.31
CA GLY A 297 23.15 5.69 -16.32
C GLY A 297 21.86 5.62 -17.15
N VAL A 298 20.92 4.73 -16.84
CA VAL A 298 19.60 4.69 -17.49
C VAL A 298 18.83 5.95 -17.08
N ARG A 299 18.55 6.81 -18.06
CA ARG A 299 17.90 8.11 -17.82
C ARG A 299 16.51 7.93 -17.19
N ASN A 300 16.23 8.70 -16.15
CA ASN A 300 14.90 8.82 -15.58
C ASN A 300 13.95 9.48 -16.62
N PRO A 301 12.81 8.85 -16.99
CA PRO A 301 11.82 9.41 -17.91
C PRO A 301 11.26 10.79 -17.51
N LEU A 302 11.36 11.16 -16.24
CA LEU A 302 10.89 12.43 -15.68
C LEU A 302 12.02 13.37 -15.24
N ALA A 303 13.28 13.04 -15.58
CA ALA A 303 14.42 13.89 -15.25
C ALA A 303 14.17 15.35 -15.68
N ASP A 304 14.35 16.29 -14.75
CA ASP A 304 14.21 17.74 -14.96
C ASP A 304 12.79 18.25 -15.22
N ALA A 305 11.78 17.39 -15.18
CA ALA A 305 10.40 17.77 -15.44
C ALA A 305 9.61 18.12 -14.17
N ILE A 306 10.02 17.60 -13.00
CA ILE A 306 9.15 17.56 -11.81
C ILE A 306 9.55 18.59 -10.76
N GLN A 307 8.54 19.33 -10.27
CA GLN A 307 8.66 20.33 -9.22
C GLN A 307 7.95 19.88 -7.94
N LYS A 308 6.77 19.27 -8.07
CA LYS A 308 5.94 18.81 -6.95
C LYS A 308 5.45 17.38 -7.15
N ALA A 309 5.23 16.67 -6.05
CA ALA A 309 4.64 15.34 -6.06
C ALA A 309 3.47 15.25 -5.07
N TYR A 310 2.40 14.61 -5.52
CA TYR A 310 1.19 14.37 -4.75
C TYR A 310 0.93 12.88 -4.64
N ILE A 311 0.36 12.45 -3.52
CA ILE A 311 -0.07 11.06 -3.31
C ILE A 311 -1.58 10.97 -3.18
N PHE A 312 -2.18 10.01 -3.86
CA PHE A 312 -3.62 9.72 -3.81
C PHE A 312 -3.86 8.23 -3.60
N GLY A 313 -4.95 7.91 -2.89
CA GLY A 313 -5.32 6.53 -2.62
C GLY A 313 -6.72 6.42 -2.05
N ILE A 314 -7.42 5.34 -2.42
CA ILE A 314 -8.80 5.06 -2.02
C ILE A 314 -8.84 3.82 -1.13
N SER A 315 -9.57 3.86 -0.02
CA SER A 315 -9.86 2.69 0.83
C SER A 315 -8.58 2.12 1.49
N GLN A 316 -8.15 0.90 1.17
CA GLN A 316 -6.86 0.34 1.59
C GLN A 316 -5.70 1.31 1.32
N SER A 317 -5.70 1.92 0.14
CA SER A 317 -4.67 2.86 -0.28
C SER A 317 -4.76 4.20 0.46
N GLY A 318 -5.95 4.62 0.90
CA GLY A 318 -6.10 5.78 1.78
C GLY A 318 -5.46 5.53 3.15
N ARG A 319 -5.72 4.35 3.74
CA ARG A 319 -5.04 3.90 4.97
C ARG A 319 -3.53 3.78 4.79
N PHE A 320 -3.07 3.32 3.62
CA PHE A 320 -1.64 3.26 3.31
C PHE A 320 -1.01 4.64 3.38
N ILE A 321 -1.67 5.68 2.87
CA ILE A 321 -1.15 7.05 2.93
C ILE A 321 -1.02 7.52 4.38
N HIS A 322 -2.05 7.32 5.21
CA HIS A 322 -1.97 7.67 6.63
C HIS A 322 -0.85 6.91 7.33
N HIS A 323 -0.70 5.61 7.06
CA HIS A 323 0.38 4.79 7.63
C HIS A 323 1.77 5.21 7.10
N PHE A 324 1.91 5.50 5.82
CA PHE A 324 3.14 6.00 5.20
C PHE A 324 3.62 7.29 5.88
N LEU A 325 2.70 8.21 6.15
CA LEU A 325 3.00 9.43 6.89
C LEU A 325 3.33 9.15 8.36
N PHE A 326 2.59 8.25 9.01
CA PHE A 326 2.86 7.82 10.39
C PHE A 326 4.25 7.20 10.55
N GLU A 327 4.70 6.37 9.61
CA GLU A 327 6.06 5.79 9.60
C GLU A 327 7.13 6.78 9.18
N ALA A 328 6.76 8.04 8.91
CA ALA A 328 7.64 9.12 8.48
C ALA A 328 8.38 8.82 7.17
N MET A 329 7.68 8.19 6.23
CA MET A 329 8.22 7.83 4.92
C MET A 329 8.26 9.00 3.92
N ASN A 330 7.82 10.20 4.33
CA ASN A 330 7.97 11.40 3.50
C ASN A 330 9.37 12.07 3.57
N THR A 331 10.37 11.32 4.05
CA THR A 331 11.79 11.72 4.08
C THR A 331 12.60 10.61 3.40
N ASP A 332 13.33 10.92 2.33
CA ASP A 332 14.25 9.97 1.66
C ASP A 332 15.63 9.89 2.34
N GLU A 333 16.52 8.97 1.92
CA GLU A 333 17.86 8.81 2.52
C GLU A 333 18.74 10.05 2.34
N ALA A 334 18.44 10.91 1.34
CA ALA A 334 19.10 12.19 1.14
C ALA A 334 18.52 13.32 2.02
N GLY A 335 17.56 13.02 2.89
CA GLY A 335 16.95 14.00 3.79
C GLY A 335 15.99 14.97 3.11
N ARG A 336 15.47 14.64 1.93
CA ARG A 336 14.53 15.47 1.16
C ARG A 336 13.09 15.07 1.42
N MET A 337 12.19 16.05 1.32
CA MET A 337 10.75 15.80 1.38
C MET A 337 10.27 15.22 0.04
N VAL A 338 9.63 14.04 0.08
CA VAL A 338 9.28 13.29 -1.14
C VAL A 338 7.95 13.75 -1.76
N LEU A 339 6.99 14.17 -0.93
CA LEU A 339 5.65 14.61 -1.30
C LEU A 339 5.35 16.00 -0.75
N ASP A 340 4.65 16.80 -1.54
CA ASP A 340 4.14 18.12 -1.15
C ASP A 340 2.67 18.07 -0.72
N GLY A 341 1.92 17.08 -1.21
CA GLY A 341 0.49 16.93 -0.95
C GLY A 341 0.06 15.47 -0.85
N ALA A 342 -0.94 15.19 -0.01
CA ALA A 342 -1.51 13.87 0.18
C ALA A 342 -3.05 13.92 0.25
N MET A 343 -3.71 12.98 -0.42
CA MET A 343 -5.16 12.85 -0.40
C MET A 343 -5.57 11.40 -0.09
N PRO A 344 -5.56 11.00 1.20
CA PRO A 344 -6.25 9.80 1.63
C PRO A 344 -7.77 9.97 1.44
N HIS A 345 -8.34 9.12 0.59
CA HIS A 345 -9.78 9.07 0.33
C HIS A 345 -10.38 7.80 0.92
N VAL A 346 -11.46 7.94 1.68
CA VAL A 346 -12.25 6.87 2.31
C VAL A 346 -11.39 5.84 3.05
N GLY A 347 -10.33 6.33 3.72
CA GLY A 347 -9.43 5.51 4.52
C GLY A 347 -9.91 5.35 5.97
N GLY A 348 -10.78 6.25 6.43
CA GLY A 348 -11.09 6.44 7.84
C GLY A 348 -9.92 7.05 8.62
N GLY A 349 -9.97 6.95 9.95
CA GLY A 349 -8.85 7.33 10.83
C GLY A 349 -7.74 6.27 10.90
N GLY A 350 -7.95 5.15 10.21
CA GLY A 350 -7.14 3.95 10.32
C GLY A 350 -5.77 4.01 9.66
N LYS A 351 -4.91 3.11 10.15
CA LYS A 351 -3.59 2.78 9.59
C LYS A 351 -3.55 1.27 9.45
N GLY A 352 -3.19 0.74 8.28
CA GLY A 352 -3.34 -0.70 8.01
C GLY A 352 -2.25 -1.57 8.63
N GLN A 353 -2.34 -2.88 8.41
CA GLN A 353 -1.24 -3.79 8.70
C GLN A 353 -0.22 -3.74 7.56
N PHE A 354 0.54 -2.64 7.45
CA PHE A 354 1.51 -2.46 6.37
C PHE A 354 2.97 -2.57 6.82
N ASN A 355 3.22 -2.72 8.12
CA ASN A 355 4.57 -2.79 8.69
C ASN A 355 4.64 -3.69 9.94
N TYR A 356 4.08 -4.90 9.83
CA TYR A 356 4.06 -5.88 10.92
C TYR A 356 4.57 -7.23 10.41
N ARG A 357 5.16 -8.02 11.31
CA ARG A 357 5.46 -9.43 11.04
C ARG A 357 4.14 -10.18 10.84
N PHE A 358 4.06 -11.01 9.80
CA PHE A 358 2.80 -11.68 9.39
C PHE A 358 1.65 -10.72 9.05
N ALA A 359 1.97 -9.50 8.57
CA ALA A 359 0.97 -8.55 8.09
C ALA A 359 0.09 -9.13 6.98
N GLN A 360 -1.23 -8.94 7.11
CA GLN A 360 -2.23 -9.21 6.09
C GLN A 360 -2.81 -7.88 5.62
N THR A 361 -2.24 -7.30 4.57
CA THR A 361 -2.46 -5.91 4.19
C THR A 361 -3.90 -5.63 3.75
N THR A 362 -4.60 -6.66 3.28
CA THR A 362 -5.96 -6.58 2.73
C THR A 362 -7.06 -6.64 3.78
N ARG A 363 -6.72 -7.14 4.98
CA ARG A 363 -7.62 -7.19 6.14
C ARG A 363 -7.91 -5.80 6.67
N HIS A 364 -9.13 -5.65 7.18
CA HIS A 364 -9.62 -4.44 7.81
C HIS A 364 -10.87 -4.76 8.62
N GLY A 365 -11.05 -4.12 9.77
CA GLY A 365 -12.29 -4.25 10.52
C GLY A 365 -13.48 -3.67 9.73
N SER A 366 -14.54 -4.44 9.61
CA SER A 366 -15.85 -3.95 9.17
C SER A 366 -16.85 -4.01 10.33
N GLN A 367 -18.12 -3.74 10.07
CA GLN A 367 -19.15 -3.75 11.11
C GLN A 367 -19.34 -5.15 11.73
N HIS A 368 -19.17 -6.22 10.94
CA HIS A 368 -19.44 -7.60 11.38
C HIS A 368 -18.17 -8.45 11.54
N GLN A 369 -17.17 -8.25 10.68
CA GLN A 369 -16.00 -9.13 10.57
C GLN A 369 -14.68 -8.36 10.68
N ASP A 370 -13.61 -9.12 10.87
CA ASP A 370 -12.21 -8.68 10.87
C ASP A 370 -11.87 -7.60 11.91
N ASN A 371 -12.72 -7.38 12.93
CA ASN A 371 -12.53 -6.35 13.98
C ASN A 371 -11.23 -6.51 14.78
N LEU A 372 -10.64 -7.71 14.80
CA LEU A 372 -9.39 -8.00 15.49
C LEU A 372 -8.13 -7.73 14.64
N PHE A 373 -8.29 -7.45 13.35
CA PHE A 373 -7.17 -7.00 12.53
C PHE A 373 -6.89 -5.52 12.82
N ALA A 374 -5.66 -5.23 13.25
CA ALA A 374 -5.23 -3.89 13.64
C ALA A 374 -5.11 -2.94 12.43
N SER A 375 -6.25 -2.52 11.88
CA SER A 375 -6.37 -1.54 10.80
C SER A 375 -6.68 -0.13 11.28
N ASP A 376 -6.98 0.03 12.57
CA ASP A 376 -7.42 1.28 13.20
C ASP A 376 -6.78 1.35 14.58
N PHE A 377 -5.59 1.93 14.66
CA PHE A 377 -4.81 1.99 15.88
C PHE A 377 -4.38 3.41 16.23
N PHE A 378 -4.25 3.67 17.52
CA PHE A 378 -3.75 4.94 18.06
C PHE A 378 -2.28 5.21 17.67
N PRO A 379 -1.89 6.46 17.38
CA PRO A 379 -2.70 7.69 17.41
C PRO A 379 -3.51 7.91 16.13
N PHE A 380 -4.67 8.57 16.23
CA PHE A 380 -5.54 8.90 15.09
C PHE A 380 -5.35 10.35 14.65
N ASN A 381 -5.39 11.27 15.61
CA ASN A 381 -5.42 12.70 15.36
C ASN A 381 -4.04 13.27 15.00
N SER A 382 -4.07 14.47 14.43
CA SER A 382 -2.94 15.32 14.06
C SER A 382 -2.47 16.25 15.18
N VAL A 383 -2.98 16.10 16.39
CA VAL A 383 -2.48 16.80 17.58
C VAL A 383 -2.23 15.76 18.66
N PRO A 384 -1.43 16.07 19.70
CA PRO A 384 -1.20 15.12 20.78
C PRO A 384 -2.52 14.67 21.43
N GLN A 385 -2.66 13.36 21.56
CA GLN A 385 -3.79 12.69 22.20
C GLN A 385 -3.30 11.71 23.27
N VAL A 386 -4.21 11.24 24.11
CA VAL A 386 -3.96 10.18 25.10
C VAL A 386 -4.93 9.03 24.83
N ASP A 387 -4.41 7.81 24.70
CA ASP A 387 -5.22 6.60 24.72
C ASP A 387 -5.62 6.28 26.17
N PRO A 388 -6.93 6.32 26.52
CA PRO A 388 -7.39 6.12 27.89
C PRO A 388 -7.21 4.67 28.38
N VAL A 389 -7.07 3.70 27.47
CA VAL A 389 -6.92 2.28 27.84
C VAL A 389 -5.46 1.97 28.17
N THR A 390 -4.53 2.46 27.36
CA THR A 390 -3.09 2.13 27.51
C THR A 390 -2.27 3.23 28.16
N GLY A 391 -2.80 4.45 28.30
CA GLY A 391 -2.08 5.64 28.75
C GLY A 391 -1.09 6.20 27.72
N ARG A 392 -0.98 5.59 26.53
CA ARG A 392 -0.06 6.04 25.47
C ARG A 392 -0.42 7.45 25.01
N LYS A 393 0.60 8.28 24.77
CA LYS A 393 0.46 9.63 24.22
C LYS A 393 1.01 9.69 22.80
N GLY A 394 0.38 10.42 21.89
CA GLY A 394 0.84 10.46 20.50
C GLY A 394 0.03 11.36 19.57
N ASP A 395 0.67 11.71 18.46
CA ASP A 395 0.14 12.43 17.29
C ASP A 395 0.58 11.62 16.05
N SER A 396 -0.37 11.37 15.13
CA SER A 396 -0.16 10.59 13.89
C SER A 396 1.04 11.06 13.06
N PHE A 397 1.39 12.35 13.13
CA PHE A 397 2.37 12.97 12.26
C PHE A 397 3.57 13.58 13.02
N ALA A 398 3.69 13.31 14.33
CA ALA A 398 4.70 13.92 15.21
C ALA A 398 6.13 13.87 14.62
N VAL A 399 6.52 12.71 14.07
CA VAL A 399 7.87 12.51 13.51
C VAL A 399 8.10 13.36 12.26
N LEU A 400 7.09 13.48 11.38
CA LEU A 400 7.20 14.31 10.18
C LEU A 400 7.20 15.80 10.52
N LYS A 401 6.41 16.23 11.50
CA LYS A 401 6.41 17.62 11.98
C LYS A 401 7.77 18.03 12.53
N LYS A 402 8.38 17.18 13.35
CA LYS A 402 9.74 17.40 13.88
C LYS A 402 10.78 17.54 12.76
N ARG A 403 10.58 16.86 11.63
CA ARG A 403 11.46 16.94 10.45
C ARG A 403 11.12 18.09 9.51
N GLY A 404 9.98 18.78 9.68
CA GLY A 404 9.48 19.75 8.71
C GLY A 404 8.99 19.13 7.40
N HIS A 405 8.67 17.83 7.39
CA HIS A 405 8.34 17.04 6.18
C HIS A 405 6.88 16.57 6.16
N LEU A 406 6.00 17.19 6.94
CA LEU A 406 4.55 16.93 6.86
C LEU A 406 4.00 17.61 5.59
N PRO A 407 3.48 16.86 4.59
CA PRO A 407 2.89 17.47 3.41
C PRO A 407 1.56 18.16 3.76
N LYS A 408 0.99 18.91 2.82
CA LYS A 408 -0.43 19.31 2.92
C LYS A 408 -1.31 18.08 2.75
N VAL A 409 -2.26 17.84 3.65
CA VAL A 409 -3.07 16.61 3.63
C VAL A 409 -4.56 16.93 3.59
N PHE A 410 -5.26 16.36 2.62
CA PHE A 410 -6.73 16.35 2.56
C PHE A 410 -7.24 14.95 2.88
N PHE A 411 -7.81 14.77 4.08
CA PHE A 411 -8.64 13.60 4.32
C PHE A 411 -10.02 13.85 3.74
N THR A 412 -10.52 12.87 3.00
CA THR A 412 -11.84 12.93 2.37
C THR A 412 -12.59 11.66 2.73
N GLU A 413 -13.61 11.79 3.56
CA GLU A 413 -14.31 10.67 4.18
C GLU A 413 -15.80 10.71 3.86
N THR A 414 -16.44 9.55 3.78
CA THR A 414 -17.90 9.45 3.64
C THR A 414 -18.54 9.04 4.95
N SER A 415 -19.89 8.97 4.97
CA SER A 415 -20.61 8.43 6.13
C SER A 415 -20.20 6.99 6.46
N ALA A 416 -19.79 6.18 5.48
CA ALA A 416 -19.33 4.82 5.76
C ALA A 416 -18.10 4.81 6.67
N GLU A 417 -17.07 5.61 6.36
CA GLU A 417 -15.84 5.62 7.15
C GLU A 417 -16.03 6.33 8.48
N TYR A 418 -16.85 7.37 8.50
CA TYR A 418 -17.15 8.12 9.70
C TYR A 418 -17.72 7.24 10.79
N TRP A 419 -18.68 6.37 10.45
CA TRP A 419 -19.35 5.51 11.41
C TRP A 419 -18.67 4.17 11.67
N SER A 420 -17.88 3.65 10.72
CA SER A 420 -17.33 2.28 10.82
C SER A 420 -15.80 2.19 10.80
N ARG A 421 -15.07 3.26 10.50
CA ARG A 421 -13.61 3.25 10.28
C ARG A 421 -12.87 4.35 11.04
N ALA A 422 -13.34 4.68 12.25
CA ALA A 422 -12.69 5.63 13.15
C ALA A 422 -12.42 7.04 12.54
N ALA A 423 -13.14 7.44 11.49
CA ALA A 423 -12.87 8.73 10.84
C ALA A 423 -13.27 9.93 11.73
N SER A 424 -14.22 9.73 12.66
CA SER A 424 -14.52 10.72 13.71
C SER A 424 -13.29 11.07 14.55
N LEU A 425 -12.44 10.08 14.86
CA LEU A 425 -11.23 10.26 15.67
C LEU A 425 -10.11 11.07 14.97
N LEU A 426 -10.32 11.47 13.71
CA LEU A 426 -9.45 12.42 13.02
C LEU A 426 -9.64 13.86 13.54
N HIS A 427 -10.79 14.17 14.14
CA HIS A 427 -11.13 15.52 14.61
C HIS A 427 -11.77 15.56 16.00
N THR A 428 -12.01 14.42 16.64
CA THR A 428 -12.41 14.35 18.05
C THR A 428 -11.26 13.84 18.93
N ASP A 429 -11.43 13.89 20.25
CA ASP A 429 -10.62 13.14 21.19
C ASP A 429 -10.78 11.61 21.01
N THR A 430 -9.91 10.83 21.65
CA THR A 430 -9.85 9.37 21.55
C THR A 430 -11.10 8.64 22.07
N VAL A 431 -11.99 9.33 22.77
CA VAL A 431 -13.26 8.80 23.26
C VAL A 431 -14.47 9.33 22.48
N GLY A 432 -14.26 10.21 21.49
CA GLY A 432 -15.31 10.78 20.65
C GLY A 432 -16.20 11.79 21.35
N LYS A 433 -15.75 12.46 22.41
CA LYS A 433 -16.58 13.37 23.23
C LYS A 433 -16.32 14.85 23.00
N THR A 434 -15.10 15.24 22.67
CA THR A 434 -14.72 16.64 22.47
C THR A 434 -14.00 16.84 21.14
N ASP A 435 -14.18 18.01 20.52
CA ASP A 435 -13.44 18.39 19.32
C ASP A 435 -11.96 18.55 19.65
N ALA A 436 -11.11 17.96 18.82
CA ALA A 436 -9.67 18.08 18.90
C ALA A 436 -9.15 19.08 17.87
N GLY A 437 -8.00 19.70 18.16
CA GLY A 437 -7.34 20.59 17.21
C GLY A 437 -6.93 19.87 15.92
N ILE A 438 -6.79 20.64 14.83
CA ILE A 438 -6.33 20.14 13.53
C ILE A 438 -5.04 20.88 13.16
N ASP A 439 -4.00 20.15 12.76
CA ASP A 439 -2.75 20.74 12.30
C ASP A 439 -2.98 21.66 11.08
N PRO A 440 -2.33 22.84 10.98
CA PRO A 440 -2.53 23.77 9.87
C PRO A 440 -2.29 23.19 8.46
N ASN A 441 -1.52 22.11 8.34
CA ASN A 441 -1.28 21.41 7.08
C ASN A 441 -2.43 20.47 6.67
N LEU A 442 -3.41 20.23 7.54
CA LEU A 442 -4.49 19.27 7.30
C LEU A 442 -5.82 19.98 7.01
N ARG A 443 -6.60 19.37 6.13
CA ARG A 443 -8.03 19.65 5.96
C ARG A 443 -8.79 18.32 5.96
N LEU A 444 -9.95 18.34 6.58
CA LEU A 444 -10.85 17.20 6.67
C LEU A 444 -12.13 17.57 5.94
N TYR A 445 -12.55 16.73 5.00
CA TYR A 445 -13.78 16.89 4.25
C TYR A 445 -14.66 15.67 4.48
N PHE A 446 -15.91 15.92 4.82
CA PHE A 446 -16.92 14.88 5.08
C PHE A 446 -18.06 14.97 4.07
N PHE A 447 -18.26 13.90 3.30
CA PHE A 447 -19.37 13.77 2.36
C PHE A 447 -20.53 13.03 3.03
N THR A 448 -21.52 13.80 3.49
CA THR A 448 -22.71 13.29 4.18
C THR A 448 -23.55 12.39 3.28
N GLY A 449 -24.02 11.26 3.82
CA GLY A 449 -24.89 10.30 3.12
C GLY A 449 -24.21 9.48 2.01
N ALA A 450 -22.93 9.71 1.73
CA ALA A 450 -22.20 8.98 0.70
C ALA A 450 -21.76 7.58 1.18
N GLN A 451 -21.64 6.66 0.20
CA GLN A 451 -21.18 5.28 0.39
C GLN A 451 -19.65 5.19 0.30
N HIS A 452 -19.05 4.13 0.88
CA HIS A 452 -17.60 3.85 0.78
C HIS A 452 -17.09 3.87 -0.67
N GLY A 453 -17.90 3.35 -1.59
CA GLY A 453 -17.69 3.46 -3.02
C GLY A 453 -19.04 3.53 -3.72
N VAL A 454 -19.10 4.18 -4.87
CA VAL A 454 -20.32 4.27 -5.66
C VAL A 454 -20.59 2.90 -6.29
N SER A 455 -21.65 2.23 -5.83
CA SER A 455 -22.12 0.99 -6.44
C SER A 455 -22.60 1.23 -7.87
N GLY A 456 -22.27 0.32 -8.78
CA GLY A 456 -22.89 0.29 -10.11
C GLY A 456 -24.34 -0.21 -10.10
N SER A 457 -24.81 -0.74 -8.96
CA SER A 457 -26.19 -1.18 -8.76
C SER A 457 -27.05 -0.10 -8.12
N THR A 458 -28.24 0.13 -8.67
CA THR A 458 -29.28 1.01 -8.12
C THR A 458 -30.19 0.30 -7.11
N SER A 459 -30.04 -1.02 -6.91
CA SER A 459 -30.85 -1.79 -5.96
C SER A 459 -30.49 -1.47 -4.51
N ARG A 460 -31.48 -1.16 -3.67
CA ARG A 460 -31.31 -1.04 -2.21
C ARG A 460 -31.25 -2.43 -1.58
N GLY A 461 -30.33 -2.66 -0.65
CA GLY A 461 -30.22 -3.88 0.14
C GLY A 461 -29.23 -3.71 1.29
N PHE A 462 -29.24 -4.60 2.27
CA PHE A 462 -28.16 -4.68 3.26
C PHE A 462 -26.86 -4.97 2.54
N PHE A 463 -25.80 -4.23 2.86
CA PHE A 463 -24.46 -4.40 2.29
C PHE A 463 -24.01 -5.86 2.45
N PRO A 464 -24.05 -6.69 1.41
CA PRO A 464 -23.46 -8.02 1.49
C PRO A 464 -22.00 -7.81 1.14
N GLU A 465 -21.10 -8.00 2.12
CA GLU A 465 -19.71 -8.24 1.78
C GLU A 465 -19.67 -9.42 0.79
N SER A 466 -19.07 -9.19 -0.38
CA SER A 466 -18.88 -10.13 -1.48
C SER A 466 -20.16 -10.63 -2.19
N ARG A 467 -20.57 -9.93 -3.25
CA ARG A 467 -20.71 -10.66 -4.53
C ARG A 467 -19.31 -10.83 -5.08
N GLN A 468 -18.74 -12.02 -4.94
CA GLN A 468 -17.69 -12.48 -5.85
C GLN A 468 -18.34 -12.96 -7.13
#